data_AF-A0A954FGV8-F1
#
_entry.id   AF-A0A954FGV8-F1
#
_cell.length_a   1.000
_cell.length_b   1.000
_cell.length_c   1.000
_cell.angle_alpha   90.00
_cell.angle_beta   90.00
_cell.angle_gamma   90.00
#
_symmetry.space_group_name_H-M   'P 1'
#
loop_
_entity.id
_entity.type
_entity.pdbx_description
1 polymer ?
#
loop_
_entity_poly.entity_id
_entity_poly.type
_entity_poly.pdbx_seq_one_letter_code
_entity_poly.pdbx_strand_id
1 'polypeptide(L)'
;IVAFKVESQKWIRNVAIAMLVCVIIQGILGGTRVTENSKALAMAHGLFAACVFTLMSFLTMATGKRWIENSNNPPELAAGYGRRLAITVPLLVLFQYFLGGFLSHFKMGLHPHMSFAIVVLIFVIIEFRSARKTGIKWLKRPAMGMLHLGIFQIMLGIGAWLTRFGLPAAGIVGEPGSLQQSLFRTTHLITGILLLMTTTLYSIRVFRLHQLNKNRSSEQSLSAADSLPNTEGNV
;
A
#
# COMPACT_ATOMS: atom_id res chain seq x y z
N ILE A 1 -9.68 -6.67 -23.81
CA ILE A 1 -9.83 -6.16 -25.20
C ILE A 1 -9.40 -4.69 -25.31
N VAL A 2 -9.98 -3.74 -24.56
CA VAL A 2 -9.58 -2.31 -24.62
C VAL A 2 -8.11 -2.08 -24.23
N ALA A 3 -7.63 -2.69 -23.14
CA ALA A 3 -6.23 -2.57 -22.71
C ALA A 3 -5.22 -3.02 -23.79
N PHE A 4 -5.58 -3.99 -24.63
CA PHE A 4 -4.70 -4.48 -25.70
C PHE A 4 -4.76 -3.60 -26.95
N LYS A 5 -5.84 -2.83 -27.14
CA LYS A 5 -6.05 -1.94 -28.29
C LYS A 5 -5.50 -0.54 -28.06
N VAL A 6 -5.44 -0.09 -26.80
CA VAL A 6 -5.05 1.29 -26.44
C VAL A 6 -3.64 1.36 -25.87
N GLU A 7 -3.15 0.31 -25.22
CA GLU A 7 -1.88 0.36 -24.49
C GLU A 7 -0.71 -0.19 -25.31
N SER A 8 0.27 0.67 -25.61
CA SER A 8 1.50 0.30 -26.32
C SER A 8 2.52 -0.39 -25.41
N GLN A 9 2.45 -0.17 -24.10
CA GLN A 9 3.45 -0.68 -23.15
C GLN A 9 3.19 -2.14 -22.76
N LYS A 10 4.07 -3.04 -23.20
CA LYS A 10 3.98 -4.50 -22.96
C LYS A 10 3.85 -4.86 -21.47
N TRP A 11 4.47 -4.11 -20.56
CA TRP A 11 4.42 -4.39 -19.13
C TRP A 11 3.03 -4.11 -18.52
N ILE A 12 2.34 -3.04 -18.93
CA ILE A 12 0.98 -2.71 -18.46
C ILE A 12 0.00 -3.80 -18.88
N ARG A 13 0.15 -4.31 -20.10
CA ARG A 13 -0.63 -5.43 -20.62
C ARG A 13 -0.42 -6.70 -19.80
N ASN A 14 0.82 -7.04 -19.45
CA ASN A 14 1.12 -8.21 -18.62
C ASN A 14 0.52 -8.08 -17.22
N VAL A 15 0.59 -6.89 -16.61
CA VAL A 15 -0.05 -6.61 -15.31
C VAL A 15 -1.57 -6.73 -15.40
N ALA A 16 -2.19 -6.26 -16.51
CA ALA A 16 -3.63 -6.41 -16.72
C ALA A 16 -4.07 -7.88 -16.88
N ILE A 17 -3.28 -8.71 -17.57
CA ILE A 17 -3.52 -10.16 -17.65
C ILE A 17 -3.40 -10.79 -16.27
N ALA A 18 -2.32 -10.49 -15.54
CA ALA A 18 -2.12 -11.01 -14.19
C ALA A 18 -3.27 -10.62 -13.26
N MET A 19 -3.74 -9.38 -13.33
CA MET A 19 -4.91 -8.90 -12.59
C MET A 19 -6.18 -9.70 -12.92
N LEU A 20 -6.44 -9.98 -14.20
CA LEU A 20 -7.58 -10.81 -14.61
C LEU A 20 -7.49 -12.22 -14.02
N VAL A 21 -6.31 -12.86 -14.09
CA VAL A 21 -6.07 -14.18 -13.50
C VAL A 21 -6.30 -14.13 -11.99
N CYS A 22 -5.79 -13.11 -11.30
CA CYS A 22 -6.00 -12.93 -9.87
C CYS A 22 -7.47 -12.77 -9.50
N VAL A 23 -8.26 -12.02 -10.28
CA VAL A 23 -9.71 -11.86 -10.05
C VAL A 23 -10.45 -13.17 -10.23
N ILE A 24 -10.09 -13.97 -11.24
CA ILE A 24 -10.66 -15.32 -11.45
C ILE A 24 -10.38 -16.20 -10.23
N ILE A 25 -9.13 -16.27 -9.79
CA ILE A 25 -8.74 -17.04 -8.59
C ILE A 25 -9.48 -16.54 -7.35
N GLN A 26 -9.61 -15.22 -7.18
CA GLN A 26 -10.34 -14.62 -6.07
C GLN A 26 -11.82 -15.04 -6.08
N GLY A 27 -12.45 -15.06 -7.27
CA GLY A 27 -13.82 -15.51 -7.46
C GLY A 27 -14.01 -16.98 -7.09
N ILE A 28 -13.08 -17.85 -7.51
CA ILE A 28 -13.08 -19.28 -7.17
C ILE A 28 -12.94 -19.46 -5.65
N LEU A 29 -11.96 -18.81 -5.02
CA LEU A 29 -11.76 -18.85 -3.56
C LEU A 29 -12.96 -18.31 -2.78
N GLY A 30 -13.65 -17.30 -3.33
CA GLY A 30 -14.88 -16.77 -2.74
C GLY A 30 -16.04 -17.76 -2.83
N GLY A 31 -16.16 -18.47 -3.96
CA GLY A 31 -17.16 -19.51 -4.16
C GLY A 31 -16.94 -20.73 -3.26
N THR A 32 -15.70 -21.22 -3.14
CA THR A 32 -15.37 -22.36 -2.27
C THR A 32 -15.59 -22.04 -0.79
N ARG A 33 -15.51 -20.77 -0.38
CA ARG A 33 -15.85 -20.36 0.99
C ARG A 33 -17.32 -20.64 1.35
N VAL A 34 -18.22 -20.71 0.37
CA VAL A 34 -19.64 -21.02 0.63
C VAL A 34 -19.81 -22.50 1.00
N THR A 35 -18.99 -23.38 0.42
CA THR A 35 -19.05 -24.83 0.65
C THR A 35 -18.18 -25.29 1.81
N GLU A 36 -17.10 -24.55 2.13
CA GLU A 36 -16.16 -24.92 3.18
C GLU A 36 -16.15 -23.95 4.37
N ASN A 37 -16.35 -24.46 5.58
CA ASN A 37 -16.26 -23.67 6.82
C ASN A 37 -14.81 -23.64 7.38
N SER A 38 -13.83 -23.36 6.52
CA SER A 38 -12.42 -23.28 6.91
C SER A 38 -12.02 -21.86 7.29
N LYS A 39 -11.64 -21.65 8.55
CA LYS A 39 -11.10 -20.37 9.07
C LYS A 39 -9.84 -19.93 8.32
N ALA A 40 -8.98 -20.88 7.98
CA ALA A 40 -7.74 -20.63 7.24
C ALA A 40 -8.04 -20.17 5.80
N LEU A 41 -8.98 -20.82 5.13
CA LEU A 41 -9.41 -20.45 3.77
C LEU A 41 -10.03 -19.03 3.77
N ALA A 42 -10.89 -18.72 4.75
CA ALA A 42 -11.50 -17.41 4.86
C ALA A 42 -10.45 -16.29 5.08
N MET A 43 -9.45 -16.53 5.92
CA MET A 43 -8.33 -15.60 6.13
C MET A 43 -7.49 -15.42 4.86
N ALA A 44 -7.13 -16.53 4.19
CA ALA A 44 -6.35 -16.51 2.96
C ALA A 44 -7.07 -15.76 1.83
N HIS A 45 -8.37 -16.01 1.66
CA HIS A 45 -9.21 -15.29 0.70
C HIS A 45 -9.23 -13.78 1.00
N GLY A 46 -9.42 -13.38 2.26
CA GLY A 46 -9.45 -11.96 2.66
C GLY A 46 -8.12 -11.24 2.43
N LEU A 47 -6.99 -11.90 2.70
CA LEU A 47 -5.66 -11.36 2.40
C LEU A 47 -5.43 -11.25 0.89
N PHE A 48 -5.79 -12.29 0.14
CA PHE A 48 -5.65 -12.30 -1.32
C PHE A 48 -6.49 -11.19 -1.96
N ALA A 49 -7.73 -11.00 -1.52
CA ALA A 49 -8.60 -9.92 -1.99
C ALA A 49 -7.98 -8.53 -1.77
N ALA A 50 -7.33 -8.29 -0.63
CA ALA A 50 -6.62 -7.03 -0.36
C ALA A 50 -5.43 -6.81 -1.31
N CYS A 51 -4.69 -7.87 -1.65
CA CYS A 51 -3.62 -7.83 -2.64
C CYS A 51 -4.15 -7.54 -4.05
N VAL A 52 -5.23 -8.21 -4.46
CA VAL A 52 -5.88 -7.97 -5.77
C VAL A 52 -6.37 -6.53 -5.87
N PHE A 53 -7.04 -6.01 -4.83
CA PHE A 53 -7.48 -4.63 -4.78
C PHE A 53 -6.31 -3.63 -4.89
N THR A 54 -5.19 -3.93 -4.23
CA THR A 54 -3.97 -3.11 -4.32
C THR A 54 -3.37 -3.14 -5.73
N LEU A 55 -3.36 -4.31 -6.38
CA LEU A 55 -2.90 -4.48 -7.76
C LEU A 55 -3.76 -3.71 -8.77
N MET A 56 -5.09 -3.78 -8.61
CA MET A 56 -6.04 -2.99 -9.41
C MET A 56 -5.75 -1.50 -9.27
N SER A 57 -5.58 -1.04 -8.02
CA SER A 57 -5.29 0.37 -7.73
C SER A 57 -3.92 0.81 -8.28
N PHE A 58 -2.94 -0.09 -8.32
CA PHE A 58 -1.66 0.15 -8.98
C PHE A 58 -1.85 0.34 -10.48
N LEU A 59 -2.62 -0.52 -11.14
CA LEU A 59 -2.89 -0.39 -12.57
C LEU A 59 -3.58 0.95 -12.89
N THR A 60 -4.58 1.35 -12.09
CA THR A 60 -5.22 2.66 -12.21
C THR A 60 -4.25 3.82 -12.02
N MET A 61 -3.32 3.70 -11.07
CA MET A 61 -2.27 4.72 -10.86
C MET A 61 -1.29 4.78 -12.04
N ALA A 62 -0.88 3.62 -12.56
CA ALA A 62 0.10 3.48 -13.63
C ALA A 62 -0.40 4.01 -14.99
N THR A 63 -1.70 3.97 -15.23
CA THR A 63 -2.32 4.52 -16.45
C THR A 63 -2.80 5.96 -16.29
N GLY A 64 -2.63 6.56 -15.11
CA GLY A 64 -3.08 7.92 -14.80
C GLY A 64 -2.18 9.03 -15.34
N LYS A 65 -2.76 10.20 -15.63
CA LYS A 65 -2.05 11.40 -16.16
C LYS A 65 -0.80 11.76 -15.37
N ARG A 66 -0.90 11.80 -14.02
CA ARG A 66 0.23 12.14 -13.14
C ARG A 66 1.41 11.17 -13.24
N TRP A 67 1.16 9.90 -13.56
CA TRP A 67 2.23 8.91 -13.74
C TRP A 67 3.02 9.21 -15.02
N ILE A 68 2.31 9.57 -16.09
CA ILE A 68 2.90 9.95 -17.39
C ILE A 68 3.66 11.27 -17.25
N GLU A 69 3.05 12.31 -16.67
CA GLU A 69 3.67 13.62 -16.45
C GLU A 69 4.99 13.54 -15.69
N ASN A 70 5.02 12.80 -14.57
CA ASN A 70 6.23 12.62 -13.79
C ASN A 70 7.29 11.74 -14.49
N SER A 71 6.92 11.01 -15.53
CA SER A 71 7.89 10.25 -16.34
C SER A 71 8.63 11.17 -17.32
N ASN A 72 7.94 12.17 -17.86
CA ASN A 72 8.50 13.12 -18.81
C ASN A 72 9.35 14.18 -18.10
N ASN A 73 8.95 14.63 -16.91
CA ASN A 73 9.70 15.57 -16.10
C ASN A 73 9.75 15.12 -14.63
N PRO A 74 10.67 14.19 -14.28
CA PRO A 74 10.75 13.65 -12.94
C PRO A 74 11.21 14.73 -11.94
N PRO A 75 10.49 14.92 -10.83
CA PRO A 75 10.98 15.72 -9.71
C PRO A 75 12.31 15.19 -9.19
N GLU A 76 13.21 16.11 -8.86
CA GLU A 76 14.51 15.76 -8.29
C GLU A 76 14.33 15.22 -6.87
N LEU A 77 14.83 14.00 -6.63
CA LEU A 77 14.75 13.35 -5.34
C LEU A 77 16.06 13.59 -4.58
N ALA A 78 15.95 14.11 -3.35
CA ALA A 78 17.12 14.33 -2.50
C ALA A 78 17.95 13.04 -2.34
N ALA A 79 19.28 13.20 -2.39
CA ALA A 79 20.22 12.10 -2.21
C ALA A 79 19.95 11.38 -0.88
N GLY A 80 19.80 10.05 -0.93
CA GLY A 80 19.57 9.22 0.25
C GLY A 80 18.11 9.10 0.71
N TYR A 81 17.12 9.60 -0.05
CA TYR A 81 15.71 9.34 0.29
C TYR A 81 15.43 7.83 0.40
N GLY A 82 14.96 7.41 1.58
CA GLY A 82 15.09 6.02 2.03
C GLY A 82 14.19 5.03 1.30
N ARG A 83 14.73 4.32 0.28
CA ARG A 83 14.10 3.11 -0.30
C ARG A 83 13.78 2.05 0.75
N ARG A 84 14.63 1.95 1.78
CA ARG A 84 14.43 1.02 2.91
C ARG A 84 13.12 1.31 3.61
N LEU A 85 12.84 2.57 3.96
CA LEU A 85 11.59 2.91 4.64
C LEU A 85 10.38 2.69 3.72
N ALA A 86 10.52 3.04 2.44
CA ALA A 86 9.49 2.83 1.43
C ALA A 86 9.10 1.35 1.25
N ILE A 87 10.01 0.39 1.46
CA ILE A 87 9.67 -1.04 1.43
C ILE A 87 9.25 -1.57 2.80
N THR A 88 9.83 -1.06 3.88
CA THR A 88 9.51 -1.51 5.25
C THR A 88 8.05 -1.20 5.62
N VAL A 89 7.57 0.01 5.36
CA VAL A 89 6.21 0.43 5.76
C VAL A 89 5.10 -0.48 5.18
N PRO A 90 5.01 -0.75 3.87
CA PRO A 90 3.98 -1.63 3.34
C PRO A 90 4.11 -3.08 3.85
N LEU A 91 5.32 -3.58 4.10
CA LEU A 91 5.52 -4.91 4.69
C LEU A 91 5.00 -4.99 6.13
N LEU A 92 5.26 -3.97 6.94
CA LEU A 92 4.70 -3.87 8.28
C LEU A 92 3.17 -3.80 8.25
N VAL A 93 2.59 -2.99 7.35
CA VAL A 93 1.13 -2.89 7.19
C VAL A 93 0.53 -4.22 6.73
N LEU A 94 1.18 -4.93 5.80
CA LEU A 94 0.74 -6.25 5.34
C LEU A 94 0.75 -7.27 6.49
N PHE A 95 1.82 -7.27 7.29
CA PHE A 95 1.90 -8.15 8.46
C PHE A 95 0.85 -7.79 9.51
N GLN A 96 0.59 -6.51 9.75
CA GLN A 96 -0.47 -6.05 10.65
C GLN A 96 -1.86 -6.46 10.16
N TYR A 97 -2.11 -6.41 8.85
CA TYR A 97 -3.34 -6.89 8.25
C TYR A 97 -3.50 -8.41 8.45
N PHE A 98 -2.42 -9.17 8.28
CA PHE A 98 -2.38 -10.60 8.60
C PHE A 98 -2.72 -10.87 10.07
N LEU A 99 -2.11 -10.15 11.01
CA LEU A 99 -2.43 -10.27 12.45
C LEU A 99 -3.91 -9.96 12.74
N GLY A 100 -4.49 -8.95 12.07
CA GLY A 100 -5.91 -8.61 12.20
C GLY A 100 -6.84 -9.71 11.67
N GLY A 101 -6.47 -10.33 10.54
CA GLY A 101 -7.15 -11.52 10.00
C GLY A 101 -7.05 -12.71 10.96
N PHE A 102 -5.87 -12.95 11.50
CA PHE A 102 -5.62 -14.02 12.46
C PHE A 102 -6.49 -13.84 13.72
N LEU A 103 -6.53 -12.63 14.29
CA LEU A 103 -7.42 -12.29 15.41
C LEU A 103 -8.90 -12.47 15.05
N SER A 104 -9.31 -12.09 13.84
CA SER A 104 -10.70 -12.15 13.42
C SER A 104 -11.20 -13.60 13.26
N HIS A 105 -10.37 -14.49 12.73
CA HIS A 105 -10.75 -15.87 12.43
C HIS A 105 -10.45 -16.84 13.58
N PHE A 106 -9.28 -16.71 14.24
CA PHE A 106 -8.83 -17.62 15.29
C PHE A 106 -9.11 -17.11 16.70
N LYS A 107 -9.52 -15.85 16.87
CA LYS A 107 -9.80 -15.19 18.16
C LYS A 107 -8.58 -15.15 19.11
N MET A 108 -7.38 -15.32 18.57
CA MET A 108 -6.10 -15.28 19.26
C MET A 108 -5.24 -14.12 18.75
N GLY A 109 -4.22 -13.71 19.50
CA GLY A 109 -3.27 -12.70 19.02
C GLY A 109 -3.72 -11.25 19.18
N LEU A 110 -4.61 -10.97 20.15
CA LEU A 110 -5.06 -9.60 20.46
C LEU A 110 -3.88 -8.70 20.86
N HIS A 111 -3.06 -9.11 21.82
CA HIS A 111 -1.93 -8.31 22.29
C HIS A 111 -0.89 -8.05 21.18
N PRO A 112 -0.43 -9.07 20.41
CA PRO A 112 0.44 -8.84 19.25
C PRO A 112 -0.16 -7.88 18.22
N HIS A 113 -1.44 -8.00 17.89
CA HIS A 113 -2.09 -7.10 16.94
C HIS A 113 -2.13 -5.65 17.45
N MET A 114 -2.43 -5.44 18.73
CA MET A 114 -2.47 -4.10 19.33
C MET A 114 -1.08 -3.47 19.42
N SER A 115 -0.08 -4.20 19.94
CA SER A 115 1.27 -3.67 20.11
C SER A 115 1.93 -3.37 18.76
N PHE A 116 1.73 -4.25 17.77
CA PHE A 116 2.28 -4.06 16.43
C PHE A 116 1.59 -2.91 15.66
N ALA A 117 0.33 -2.58 15.99
CA ALA A 117 -0.34 -1.40 15.44
C ALA A 117 0.41 -0.09 15.76
N ILE A 118 1.00 -0.01 16.97
CA ILE A 118 1.81 1.15 17.39
C ILE A 118 3.09 1.22 16.56
N VAL A 119 3.75 0.08 16.32
CA VAL A 119 4.94 0.00 15.46
C VAL A 119 4.62 0.48 14.06
N VAL A 120 3.51 0.01 13.45
CA VAL A 120 3.06 0.48 12.14
C VAL A 120 2.85 1.99 12.13
N LEU A 121 2.15 2.54 13.14
CA LEU A 121 1.90 3.98 13.22
C LEU A 121 3.19 4.80 13.32
N ILE A 122 4.17 4.35 14.12
CA ILE A 122 5.48 5.00 14.22
C ILE A 122 6.15 5.06 12.84
N PHE A 123 6.21 3.94 12.12
CA PHE A 123 6.83 3.89 10.80
C PHE A 123 6.07 4.74 9.76
N VAL A 124 4.74 4.79 9.82
CA VAL A 124 3.93 5.71 9.00
C VAL A 124 4.24 7.16 9.31
N ILE A 125 4.42 7.54 10.59
CA ILE A 125 4.80 8.90 10.99
C ILE A 125 6.21 9.25 10.50
N ILE A 126 7.17 8.33 10.61
CA ILE A 126 8.54 8.53 10.12
C ILE A 126 8.52 8.76 8.61
N GLU A 127 7.82 7.91 7.86
CA GLU A 127 7.70 8.04 6.40
C GLU A 127 6.98 9.34 6.02
N PHE A 128 5.93 9.70 6.74
CA PHE A 128 5.25 10.98 6.55
C PHE A 128 6.18 12.19 6.75
N ARG A 129 6.97 12.20 7.83
CA ARG A 129 7.94 13.26 8.09
C ARG A 129 9.03 13.29 7.02
N SER A 130 9.51 12.13 6.58
CA SER A 130 10.47 11.98 5.49
C SER A 130 9.91 12.57 4.19
N ALA A 131 8.70 12.16 3.79
CA ALA A 131 8.02 12.64 2.60
C ALA A 131 7.81 14.16 2.61
N ARG A 132 7.50 14.76 3.76
CA ARG A 132 7.35 16.22 3.88
C ARG A 132 8.63 16.98 3.58
N LYS A 133 9.79 16.45 3.97
CA LYS A 133 11.10 17.07 3.72
C LYS A 133 11.46 17.11 2.23
N THR A 134 10.92 16.21 1.41
CA THR A 134 11.20 16.18 -0.03
C THR A 134 10.62 17.37 -0.81
N GLY A 135 9.57 18.03 -0.29
CA GLY A 135 8.84 19.05 -1.04
C GLY A 135 7.98 18.52 -2.21
N ILE A 136 8.13 17.25 -2.60
CA ILE A 136 7.46 16.66 -3.76
C ILE A 136 5.99 16.37 -3.44
N LYS A 137 5.06 17.14 -4.04
CA LYS A 137 3.60 16.98 -3.84
C LYS A 137 3.10 15.55 -4.11
N TRP A 138 3.73 14.84 -5.06
CA TRP A 138 3.37 13.48 -5.45
C TRP A 138 3.64 12.42 -4.36
N LEU A 139 4.61 12.67 -3.48
CA LEU A 139 4.90 11.85 -2.29
C LEU A 139 4.20 12.40 -1.04
N LYS A 140 4.11 13.72 -0.87
CA LYS A 140 3.48 14.34 0.31
C LYS A 140 2.01 13.96 0.47
N ARG A 141 1.23 14.03 -0.61
CA ARG A 141 -0.22 13.72 -0.57
C ARG A 141 -0.54 12.29 -0.14
N PRO A 142 0.02 11.24 -0.77
CA PRO A 142 -0.22 9.87 -0.30
C PRO A 142 0.33 9.65 1.12
N ALA A 143 1.47 10.23 1.49
CA ALA A 143 2.00 10.10 2.85
C ALA A 143 1.09 10.75 3.91
N MET A 144 0.47 11.90 3.62
CA MET A 144 -0.61 12.47 4.45
C MET A 144 -1.80 11.51 4.52
N GLY A 145 -2.19 10.89 3.41
CA GLY A 145 -3.26 9.90 3.37
C GLY A 145 -2.97 8.70 4.27
N MET A 146 -1.74 8.16 4.23
CA MET A 146 -1.29 7.08 5.10
C MET A 146 -1.42 7.44 6.58
N LEU A 147 -1.03 8.67 6.96
CA LEU A 147 -1.16 9.13 8.34
C LEU A 147 -2.62 9.18 8.80
N HIS A 148 -3.51 9.80 8.02
CA HIS A 148 -4.93 9.91 8.38
C HIS A 148 -5.60 8.54 8.45
N LEU A 149 -5.36 7.68 7.43
CA LEU A 149 -5.86 6.31 7.43
C LEU A 149 -5.32 5.52 8.63
N GLY A 150 -4.04 5.67 8.97
CA GLY A 150 -3.43 5.01 10.13
C GLY A 150 -4.06 5.45 11.46
N ILE A 151 -4.25 6.74 11.68
CA ILE A 151 -4.91 7.27 12.89
C ILE A 151 -6.36 6.76 12.97
N PHE A 152 -7.09 6.88 11.86
CA PHE A 152 -8.48 6.42 11.79
C PHE A 152 -8.60 4.91 12.01
N GLN A 153 -7.66 4.12 11.49
CA GLN A 153 -7.58 2.67 11.72
C GLN A 153 -7.47 2.33 13.21
N ILE A 154 -6.62 3.06 13.95
CA ILE A 154 -6.46 2.86 15.41
C ILE A 154 -7.76 3.21 16.13
N MET A 155 -8.39 4.34 15.81
CA MET A 155 -9.67 4.73 16.41
C MET A 155 -10.76 3.67 16.17
N LEU A 156 -10.87 3.17 14.94
CA LEU A 156 -11.80 2.09 14.60
C LEU A 156 -11.47 0.79 15.33
N GLY A 157 -10.19 0.48 15.52
CA GLY A 157 -9.72 -0.71 16.24
C GLY A 157 -10.09 -0.66 17.71
N ILE A 158 -9.93 0.50 18.35
CA ILE A 158 -10.40 0.75 19.72
C ILE A 158 -11.92 0.62 19.79
N GLY A 159 -12.67 1.23 18.85
CA GLY A 159 -14.13 1.09 18.80
C GLY A 159 -14.60 -0.36 18.63
N ALA A 160 -13.94 -1.13 17.77
CA ALA A 160 -14.22 -2.56 17.58
C ALA A 160 -13.89 -3.39 18.83
N TRP A 161 -12.86 -3.01 19.58
CA TRP A 161 -12.51 -3.65 20.84
C TRP A 161 -13.53 -3.32 21.94
N LEU A 162 -13.89 -2.04 22.11
CA LEU A 162 -14.86 -1.57 23.10
C LEU A 162 -16.24 -2.20 22.88
N THR A 163 -16.74 -2.20 21.65
CA THR A 163 -18.04 -2.80 21.30
C THR A 163 -18.07 -4.32 21.50
N ARG A 164 -16.90 -4.98 21.55
CA ARG A 164 -16.80 -6.43 21.76
C ARG A 164 -16.65 -6.81 23.23
N PHE A 165 -15.74 -6.15 23.95
CA PHE A 165 -15.34 -6.54 25.30
C PHE A 165 -15.96 -5.67 26.39
N GLY A 166 -16.51 -4.51 26.01
CA GLY A 166 -17.00 -3.52 26.95
C GLY A 166 -15.87 -2.82 27.71
N LEU A 167 -16.24 -1.77 28.42
CA LEU A 167 -15.39 -1.10 29.39
C LEU A 167 -16.26 -0.75 30.61
N PRO A 168 -16.37 -1.67 31.59
CA PRO A 168 -17.26 -1.48 32.75
C PRO A 168 -16.98 -0.18 33.52
N ALA A 169 -15.71 0.19 33.63
CA ALA A 169 -15.28 1.45 34.27
C ALA A 169 -15.83 2.72 33.59
N ALA A 170 -16.22 2.63 32.31
CA ALA A 170 -16.83 3.72 31.55
C ALA A 170 -18.32 3.49 31.29
N GLY A 171 -18.95 2.48 31.91
CA GLY A 171 -20.35 2.13 31.69
C GLY A 171 -20.65 1.54 30.31
N ILE A 172 -19.62 1.13 29.54
CA ILE A 172 -19.80 0.57 28.20
C ILE A 172 -19.98 -0.93 28.32
N VAL A 173 -21.16 -1.43 27.94
CA VAL A 173 -21.45 -2.86 27.87
C VAL A 173 -21.00 -3.40 26.51
N GLY A 174 -20.20 -4.46 26.51
CA GLY A 174 -19.80 -5.15 25.29
C GLY A 174 -20.91 -6.06 24.79
N GLU A 175 -21.34 -5.88 23.55
CA GLU A 175 -22.39 -6.68 22.92
C GLU A 175 -21.85 -7.38 21.67
N PRO A 176 -21.22 -8.56 21.82
CA PRO A 176 -20.78 -9.36 20.68
C PRO A 176 -21.95 -9.70 19.75
N GLY A 177 -21.81 -9.38 18.48
CA GLY A 177 -22.85 -9.59 17.46
C GLY A 177 -23.74 -8.38 17.21
N SER A 178 -23.60 -7.30 17.99
CA SER A 178 -24.36 -6.06 17.77
C SER A 178 -24.09 -5.43 16.39
N LEU A 179 -25.06 -4.68 15.89
CA LEU A 179 -24.92 -3.90 14.65
C LEU A 179 -23.71 -2.96 14.74
N GLN A 180 -23.55 -2.29 15.88
CA GLN A 180 -22.44 -1.37 16.13
C GLN A 180 -21.08 -2.07 16.03
N GLN A 181 -20.91 -3.23 16.67
CA GLN A 181 -19.68 -4.02 16.56
C GLN A 181 -19.40 -4.43 15.10
N SER A 182 -20.43 -4.87 14.38
CA SER A 182 -20.29 -5.26 12.97
C SER A 182 -19.84 -4.09 12.10
N LEU A 183 -20.40 -2.90 12.31
CA LEU A 183 -20.00 -1.68 11.61
C LEU A 183 -18.54 -1.32 11.89
N PHE A 184 -18.13 -1.22 13.16
CA PHE A 184 -16.74 -0.92 13.50
C PHE A 184 -15.76 -1.93 12.91
N ARG A 185 -16.06 -3.24 13.03
CA ARG A 185 -15.20 -4.29 12.47
C ARG A 185 -15.10 -4.21 10.95
N THR A 186 -16.20 -3.93 10.26
CA THR A 186 -16.25 -3.85 8.79
C THR A 186 -15.53 -2.61 8.28
N THR A 187 -15.77 -1.45 8.89
CA THR A 187 -15.07 -0.21 8.55
C THR A 187 -13.58 -0.31 8.88
N HIS A 188 -13.21 -0.97 9.99
CA HIS A 188 -11.82 -1.25 10.33
C HIS A 188 -11.15 -2.15 9.27
N LEU A 189 -11.83 -3.20 8.80
CA LEU A 189 -11.32 -4.05 7.72
C LEU A 189 -11.07 -3.24 6.43
N ILE A 190 -12.07 -2.49 5.97
CA ILE A 190 -11.99 -1.72 4.72
C ILE A 190 -10.89 -0.66 4.81
N THR A 191 -10.81 0.06 5.93
CA THR A 191 -9.78 1.08 6.15
C THR A 191 -8.38 0.44 6.18
N GLY A 192 -8.24 -0.79 6.70
CA GLY A 192 -7.01 -1.56 6.66
C GLY A 192 -6.56 -1.90 5.23
N ILE A 193 -7.50 -2.27 4.35
CA ILE A 193 -7.22 -2.50 2.92
C ILE A 193 -6.78 -1.20 2.25
N LEU A 194 -7.44 -0.07 2.54
CA LEU A 194 -7.08 1.24 1.99
C LEU A 194 -5.70 1.70 2.46
N LEU A 195 -5.33 1.41 3.72
CA LEU A 195 -4.01 1.72 4.25
C LEU A 195 -2.94 0.90 3.52
N LEU A 196 -3.12 -0.43 3.39
CA LEU A 196 -2.21 -1.32 2.66
C LEU A 196 -2.03 -0.88 1.20
N MET A 197 -3.14 -0.56 0.53
CA MET A 197 -3.13 -0.01 -0.82
C MET A 197 -2.28 1.26 -0.86
N THR A 198 -2.57 2.24 -0.01
CA THR A 198 -1.91 3.55 -0.04
C THR A 198 -0.42 3.42 0.25
N THR A 199 0.00 2.60 1.23
CA THR A 199 1.43 2.38 1.55
C THR A 199 2.17 1.68 0.42
N THR A 200 1.52 0.73 -0.26
CA THR A 200 2.11 0.00 -1.38
C THR A 200 2.27 0.90 -2.61
N LEU A 201 1.23 1.65 -2.97
CA LEU A 201 1.30 2.61 -4.07
C LEU A 201 2.34 3.70 -3.79
N TYR A 202 2.44 4.15 -2.55
CA TYR A 202 3.47 5.08 -2.12
C TYR A 202 4.88 4.51 -2.36
N SER A 203 5.13 3.27 -1.94
CA SER A 203 6.38 2.55 -2.17
C SER A 203 6.78 2.56 -3.64
N ILE A 204 5.84 2.18 -4.52
CA ILE A 204 6.04 2.14 -5.97
C ILE A 204 6.43 3.53 -6.52
N ARG A 205 5.81 4.62 -6.04
CA ARG A 205 6.18 5.99 -6.44
C ARG A 205 7.62 6.32 -6.06
N VAL A 206 8.07 5.93 -4.87
CA VAL A 206 9.45 6.15 -4.42
C VAL A 206 10.44 5.39 -5.29
N PHE A 207 10.18 4.12 -5.59
CA PHE A 207 11.04 3.32 -6.47
C PHE A 207 11.07 3.88 -7.90
N ARG A 208 9.93 4.33 -8.43
CA ARG A 208 9.85 4.95 -9.74
C ARG A 208 10.65 6.25 -9.81
N LEU A 209 10.52 7.15 -8.84
CA LEU A 209 11.29 8.40 -8.81
C LEU A 209 12.79 8.13 -8.80
N HIS A 210 13.23 7.15 -8.01
CA HIS A 210 14.62 6.74 -7.99
C HIS A 210 15.12 6.21 -9.33
N GLN A 211 14.31 5.42 -10.03
CA GLN A 211 14.66 4.91 -11.36
C GLN A 211 14.78 6.06 -12.37
N LEU A 212 13.82 6.99 -12.38
CA LEU A 212 13.81 8.13 -13.29
C LEU A 212 14.96 9.10 -13.03
N ASN A 213 15.25 9.40 -11.76
CA ASN A 213 16.38 10.27 -11.38
C ASN A 213 17.72 9.63 -11.78
N LYS A 214 17.88 8.32 -11.60
CA LYS A 214 19.10 7.59 -12.04
C LYS A 214 19.29 7.67 -13.55
N ASN A 215 18.24 7.43 -14.33
CA ASN A 215 18.32 7.50 -15.79
C ASN A 215 18.69 8.91 -16.26
N ARG A 216 18.06 9.95 -15.69
CA ARG A 216 18.36 11.35 -15.99
C ARG A 216 19.83 11.71 -15.70
N SER A 217 20.38 11.26 -14.56
CA SER A 217 21.79 11.51 -14.24
C SER A 217 22.75 10.80 -15.22
N SER A 218 22.41 9.58 -15.65
CA SER A 218 23.19 8.85 -16.65
C SER A 218 23.20 9.57 -18.00
N GLU A 219 22.04 10.02 -18.48
CA GLU A 219 21.91 10.78 -19.73
C GLU A 219 22.68 12.10 -19.70
N GLN A 220 22.63 12.84 -18.58
CA GLN A 220 23.40 14.06 -18.39
C GLN A 220 24.92 13.81 -18.41
N SER A 221 25.37 12.72 -17.80
CA SER A 221 26.81 12.36 -17.81
C SER A 221 27.32 11.97 -19.20
N LEU A 222 26.51 11.26 -19.99
CA LEU A 222 26.85 10.88 -21.37
C LEU A 222 26.92 12.12 -22.27
N SER A 223 25.91 13.00 -22.20
CA SER A 223 25.91 14.25 -22.97
C SER A 223 27.06 15.19 -22.58
N ALA A 224 27.47 15.20 -21.32
CA ALA A 224 28.64 15.97 -20.86
C ALA A 224 29.95 15.37 -21.40
N ALA A 225 30.06 14.05 -21.52
CA ALA A 225 31.22 13.39 -22.11
C ALA A 225 31.34 13.63 -23.62
N ASP A 226 30.22 13.56 -24.36
CA ASP A 226 30.19 13.79 -25.82
C ASP A 226 30.44 15.25 -26.21
N SER A 227 30.29 16.21 -25.28
CA SER A 227 30.53 17.63 -25.51
C SER A 227 31.96 18.08 -25.17
N LEU A 228 32.80 17.18 -24.66
CA LEU A 228 34.23 17.46 -24.52
C LEU A 228 34.87 17.40 -25.91
N PRO A 229 35.57 18.46 -26.37
CA PRO A 229 36.28 18.40 -27.64
C PRO A 229 37.33 17.29 -27.56
N ASN A 230 37.42 16.44 -28.60
CA ASN A 230 38.49 15.46 -28.74
C ASN A 230 39.85 16.19 -28.67
N THR A 231 40.46 16.23 -27.49
CA THR A 231 41.84 16.69 -27.30
C THR A 231 42.86 15.59 -27.63
N GLU A 232 42.44 14.56 -28.38
CA GLU A 232 43.36 13.60 -29.00
C GLU A 232 43.65 14.04 -30.44
N GLY A 233 44.45 15.09 -30.53
CA GLY A 233 45.04 15.58 -31.77
C GLY A 233 46.32 16.32 -31.43
N ASN A 234 47.45 15.65 -31.67
CA ASN A 234 48.85 16.11 -31.55
C ASN A 234 49.46 16.05 -30.14
N VAL A 235 50.24 15.00 -29.86
CA VAL A 235 51.73 15.00 -29.97
C VAL A 235 52.19 13.59 -30.33
#